data_AF-A0A7S0RKP7-F1
#
_entry.id   AF-A0A7S0RKP7-F1
#
_cell.length_a   1.000
_cell.length_b   1.000
_cell.length_c   1.000
_cell.angle_alpha   90.00
_cell.angle_beta   90.00
_cell.angle_gamma   90.00
#
_symmetry.space_group_name_H-M   'P 1'
#
loop_
_entity.id
_entity.type
_entity.pdbx_description
1 polymer ?
#
loop_
_entity_poly.entity_id
_entity_poly.type
_entity_poly.pdbx_seq_one_letter_code
_entity_poly.pdbx_strand_id
1 'polypeptide(L)'
;QWQEEGRRWVCFFQGTNPLVFRGLQVAVGVSASMGYEVNSLAVPRRAKQDMGALVELETPEGQVTVQSVAPGQLDRLLREGFDPRGDVDDDGTGQSPFPGNIDQLVLALEP
;
A
#
# COMPACT_ATOMS: atom_id res chain seq x y z
N GLN A 1 -27.62 -4.47 2.38
CA GLN A 1 -27.79 -3.05 2.77
C GLN A 1 -26.96 -2.08 1.94
N TRP A 2 -25.64 -1.92 2.13
CA TRP A 2 -24.89 -0.83 1.45
C TRP A 2 -24.88 -0.91 -0.08
N GLN A 3 -24.79 -2.12 -0.65
CA GLN A 3 -24.95 -2.34 -2.09
C GLN A 3 -26.36 -1.98 -2.58
N GLU A 4 -27.40 -2.35 -1.83
CA GLU A 4 -28.80 -2.00 -2.14
C GLU A 4 -29.03 -0.48 -2.10
N GLU A 5 -28.26 0.25 -1.29
CA GLU A 5 -28.24 1.72 -1.25
C GLU A 5 -27.43 2.35 -2.39
N GLY A 6 -26.84 1.56 -3.28
CA GLY A 6 -26.04 2.03 -4.43
C GLY A 6 -24.62 2.50 -4.06
N ARG A 7 -24.12 2.15 -2.87
CA ARG A 7 -22.72 2.45 -2.50
C ARG A 7 -21.80 1.49 -3.26
N ARG A 8 -20.76 2.04 -3.88
CA ARG A 8 -19.81 1.28 -4.71
C ARG A 8 -18.44 1.07 -4.05
N TRP A 9 -18.04 1.94 -3.12
CA TRP A 9 -16.76 1.86 -2.43
C TRP A 9 -16.90 2.08 -0.93
N VAL A 10 -16.03 1.44 -0.16
CA VAL A 10 -15.82 1.68 1.27
C VAL A 10 -14.41 2.20 1.48
N CYS A 11 -14.29 3.30 2.22
CA CYS A 11 -13.01 3.91 2.57
C CYS A 11 -12.72 3.68 4.05
N PHE A 12 -11.59 3.05 4.36
CA PHE A 12 -11.04 2.94 5.71
C PHE A 12 -9.98 4.01 5.91
N PHE A 13 -10.01 4.67 7.07
CA PHE A 13 -9.07 5.73 7.38
C PHE A 13 -8.72 5.79 8.86
N GLN A 14 -7.58 6.43 9.16
CA GLN A 14 -7.12 6.64 10.53
C GLN A 14 -7.69 7.93 11.11
N GLY A 15 -8.23 7.88 12.34
CA GLY A 15 -8.92 9.01 12.97
C GLY A 15 -8.02 10.23 13.28
N THR A 16 -6.71 10.05 13.28
CA THR A 16 -5.71 11.09 13.60
C THR A 16 -5.05 11.71 12.36
N ASN A 17 -5.44 11.31 11.14
CA ASN A 17 -4.91 11.85 9.89
C ASN A 17 -6.01 12.55 9.06
N PRO A 18 -6.47 13.75 9.44
CA PRO A 18 -7.54 14.44 8.71
C PRO A 18 -7.13 14.90 7.30
N LEU A 19 -5.82 14.99 7.01
CA LEU A 19 -5.33 15.37 5.68
C LEU A 19 -5.67 14.33 4.62
N VAL A 20 -5.93 13.09 5.02
CA VAL A 20 -6.25 11.99 4.11
C VAL A 20 -7.49 12.25 3.27
N PHE A 21 -8.44 13.06 3.73
CA PHE A 21 -9.65 13.35 2.95
C PHE A 21 -9.38 14.08 1.63
N ARG A 22 -8.21 14.74 1.48
CA ARG A 22 -7.75 15.26 0.19
C ARG A 22 -7.33 14.13 -0.77
N GLY A 23 -6.67 13.10 -0.24
CA GLY A 23 -6.19 11.95 -1.01
C GLY A 23 -7.26 10.91 -1.29
N LEU A 24 -8.17 10.63 -0.34
CA LEU A 24 -9.21 9.60 -0.48
C LEU A 24 -10.15 9.86 -1.65
N GLN A 25 -10.52 11.12 -1.90
CA GLN A 25 -11.37 11.46 -3.04
C GLN A 25 -10.69 11.11 -4.37
N VAL A 26 -9.39 11.41 -4.48
CA VAL A 26 -8.59 11.05 -5.65
C VAL A 26 -8.43 9.54 -5.75
N ALA A 27 -8.18 8.85 -4.63
CA ALA A 27 -8.01 7.41 -4.59
C ALA A 27 -9.28 6.67 -5.07
N VAL A 28 -10.48 7.11 -4.67
CA VAL A 28 -11.74 6.56 -5.20
C VAL A 28 -11.86 6.78 -6.70
N GLY A 29 -11.52 7.98 -7.19
CA GLY A 29 -11.52 8.27 -8.63
C GLY A 29 -10.56 7.37 -9.41
N VAL A 30 -9.34 7.19 -8.91
CA VAL A 30 -8.33 6.30 -9.50
C VAL A 30 -8.78 4.85 -9.46
N SER A 31 -9.33 4.38 -8.33
CA SER A 31 -9.88 3.02 -8.22
C SER A 31 -10.97 2.78 -9.27
N ALA A 32 -11.86 3.75 -9.48
CA ALA A 32 -12.91 3.66 -10.49
C ALA A 32 -12.36 3.66 -11.93
N SER A 33 -11.34 4.48 -12.23
CA SER A 33 -10.78 4.56 -13.58
C SER A 33 -9.88 3.38 -13.94
N MET A 34 -9.20 2.80 -12.95
CA MET A 34 -8.25 1.70 -13.15
C MET A 34 -8.86 0.32 -12.89
N GLY A 35 -10.09 0.24 -12.36
CA GLY A 35 -10.72 -1.02 -12.00
C GLY A 35 -10.07 -1.72 -10.80
N TYR A 36 -9.61 -0.95 -9.80
CA TYR A 36 -9.03 -1.53 -8.59
C TYR A 36 -10.11 -1.98 -7.61
N GLU A 37 -10.11 -3.27 -7.27
CA GLU A 37 -10.92 -3.84 -6.18
C GLU A 37 -10.42 -3.38 -4.79
N VAL A 38 -9.10 -3.20 -4.67
CA VAL A 38 -8.41 -2.76 -3.45
C VAL A 38 -7.38 -1.71 -3.84
N ASN A 39 -7.37 -0.57 -3.14
CA ASN A 39 -6.40 0.50 -3.35
C ASN A 39 -5.91 1.06 -2.01
N SER A 40 -4.65 0.75 -1.68
CA SER A 40 -3.95 1.27 -0.51
C SER A 40 -3.29 2.59 -0.85
N LEU A 41 -3.56 3.63 -0.06
CA LEU A 41 -2.85 4.90 -0.23
C LEU A 41 -1.45 4.77 0.35
N ALA A 42 -0.49 5.38 -0.35
CA ALA A 42 0.90 5.37 0.05
C ALA A 42 1.55 6.75 -0.12
N VAL A 43 2.70 6.91 0.51
CA VAL A 43 3.58 8.07 0.37
C VAL A 43 5.01 7.61 0.09
N PRO A 44 5.86 8.47 -0.53
CA PRO A 44 7.29 8.24 -0.51
C PRO A 44 7.78 8.11 0.94
N ARG A 45 8.60 7.09 1.20
CA ARG A 45 9.20 6.86 2.52
C ARG A 45 10.71 6.69 2.36
N ARG A 46 11.45 6.89 3.45
CA ARG A 46 12.84 6.44 3.52
C ARG A 46 12.92 4.97 3.93
N ALA A 47 14.00 4.32 3.53
CA ALA A 47 14.38 3.01 4.01
C ALA A 47 14.49 3.00 5.54
N LYS A 48 14.07 1.90 6.16
CA LYS A 48 14.06 1.66 7.60
C LYS A 48 13.17 2.63 8.41
N GLN A 49 12.34 3.43 7.74
CA GLN A 49 11.33 4.24 8.41
C GLN A 49 10.31 3.33 9.10
N ASP A 50 9.85 3.74 10.28
CA ASP A 50 8.90 2.98 11.09
C ASP A 50 7.47 3.06 10.53
N MET A 51 7.24 2.42 9.39
CA MET A 51 5.96 2.29 8.72
C MET A 51 5.92 1.08 7.79
N GLY A 52 4.73 0.56 7.52
CA GLY A 52 4.57 -0.52 6.55
C GLY A 52 4.99 -0.10 5.14
N ALA A 53 5.54 -1.02 4.36
CA ALA A 53 5.82 -0.82 2.94
C ALA A 53 4.89 -1.68 2.09
N LEU A 54 4.33 -1.11 1.02
CA LEU A 54 3.59 -1.87 0.02
C LEU A 54 4.58 -2.61 -0.87
N VAL A 55 4.46 -3.93 -0.89
CA VAL A 55 5.33 -4.81 -1.67
C VAL A 55 4.50 -5.86 -2.39
N GLU A 56 5.03 -6.30 -3.52
CA GLU A 56 4.60 -7.52 -4.20
C GLU A 56 5.39 -8.70 -3.62
N LEU A 57 4.68 -9.74 -3.18
CA LEU A 57 5.27 -10.99 -2.71
C LEU A 57 4.82 -12.13 -3.59
N GLU A 58 5.77 -12.97 -3.97
CA GLU A 58 5.51 -14.19 -4.74
C GLU A 58 5.82 -15.40 -3.85
N THR A 59 4.89 -16.35 -3.77
CA THR A 59 5.13 -17.64 -3.09
C THR A 59 5.98 -18.55 -3.98
N PRO A 60 6.64 -19.59 -3.43
CA PRO A 60 7.38 -20.56 -4.25
C PRO A 60 6.54 -21.26 -5.34
N GLU A 61 5.22 -21.33 -5.14
CA GLU A 61 4.25 -21.88 -6.10
C GLU A 61 3.84 -20.88 -7.19
N GLY A 62 4.37 -19.65 -7.17
CA GLY A 62 4.11 -18.59 -8.15
C GLY A 62 2.86 -17.75 -7.87
N GLN A 63 2.28 -17.84 -6.67
CA GLN A 63 1.15 -16.98 -6.31
C GLN A 63 1.65 -15.59 -5.90
N VAL A 64 1.12 -14.55 -6.55
CA VAL A 64 1.49 -13.16 -6.29
C VAL A 64 0.43 -12.46 -5.45
N THR A 65 0.87 -11.73 -4.42
CA THR A 65 0.01 -10.84 -3.63
C THR A 65 0.67 -9.48 -3.44
N VAL A 66 -0.15 -8.41 -3.38
CA VAL A 66 0.31 -7.08 -2.98
C VAL A 66 -0.16 -6.82 -1.56
N GLN A 67 0.75 -6.54 -0.64
CA GLN A 67 0.42 -6.34 0.77
C GLN A 67 1.37 -5.36 1.47
N SER A 68 0.93 -4.85 2.62
CA SER A 68 1.77 -4.06 3.51
C SER A 68 2.64 -4.99 4.36
N VAL A 69 3.96 -4.80 4.33
CA VAL A 69 4.94 -5.53 5.14
C VAL A 69 5.57 -4.60 6.17
N ALA A 70 5.64 -5.05 7.42
CA ALA A 70 6.22 -4.27 8.51
C ALA A 70 7.73 -4.04 8.32
N PRO A 71 8.32 -2.93 8.83
CA PRO A 71 9.71 -2.56 8.58
C PRO A 71 10.71 -3.68 8.87
N GLY A 72 10.61 -4.32 10.05
CA GLY A 72 11.53 -5.38 10.44
C GLY A 72 11.38 -6.66 9.62
N GLN A 73 10.16 -6.95 9.13
CA GLN A 73 9.93 -8.08 8.25
C GLN A 73 10.46 -7.80 6.84
N LEU A 74 10.29 -6.57 6.34
CA LEU A 74 10.80 -6.18 5.03
C LEU A 74 12.32 -6.29 4.96
N ASP A 75 13.04 -5.69 5.92
CA ASP A 75 14.50 -5.72 5.93
C ASP A 75 15.02 -7.16 5.92
N ARG A 76 14.39 -8.05 6.69
CA ARG A 76 14.72 -9.48 6.70
C ARG A 76 14.48 -10.15 5.34
N LEU A 77 13.29 -9.98 4.76
CA LEU A 77 12.94 -10.59 3.47
C LEU A 77 13.90 -10.15 2.37
N LEU A 78 14.24 -8.86 2.33
CA LEU A 78 15.17 -8.31 1.34
C LEU A 78 16.57 -8.89 1.51
N ARG A 79 17.09 -8.98 2.75
CA ARG A 79 18.41 -9.58 3.01
C ARG A 79 18.48 -11.05 2.61
N GLU A 80 17.41 -11.79 2.82
CA GLU A 80 17.35 -13.22 2.54
C GLU A 80 17.21 -13.53 1.04
N GLY A 81 16.48 -12.70 0.29
CA GLY A 81 16.06 -13.04 -1.08
C GLY A 81 16.40 -12.06 -2.20
N PHE A 82 16.80 -10.82 -1.89
CA PHE A 82 16.87 -9.76 -2.92
C PHE A 82 18.13 -8.89 -2.86
N ASP A 83 18.35 -8.20 -1.74
CA ASP A 83 19.52 -7.34 -1.52
C ASP A 83 20.09 -7.60 -0.10
N PRO A 84 21.33 -8.10 0.03
CA PRO A 84 21.95 -8.36 1.33
C PRO A 84 22.09 -7.12 2.22
N ARG A 85 21.97 -5.91 1.65
CA ARG A 85 21.96 -4.65 2.40
C ARG A 85 20.62 -4.38 3.09
N GLY A 86 19.56 -5.10 2.72
CA GLY A 86 18.22 -5.01 3.29
C GLY A 86 17.39 -3.86 2.71
N ASP A 87 16.57 -3.22 3.55
CA ASP A 87 15.80 -2.04 3.14
C ASP A 87 16.75 -0.84 3.02
N VAL A 88 17.01 -0.41 1.79
CA VAL A 88 17.90 0.72 1.43
C VAL A 88 17.20 1.66 0.46
N ASP A 89 17.56 2.93 0.52
CA ASP A 89 17.04 3.93 -0.41
C ASP A 89 17.61 3.68 -1.81
N ASP A 90 16.81 3.99 -2.83
CA ASP A 90 17.25 4.08 -4.22
C ASP A 90 18.16 5.33 -4.39
N ASP A 91 19.34 5.14 -4.98
CA ASP A 91 20.37 6.18 -5.10
C ASP A 91 19.91 7.37 -5.97
N GLY A 92 18.99 7.15 -6.92
CA GLY A 92 18.48 8.18 -7.82
C GLY A 92 17.45 9.10 -7.16
N THR A 93 16.57 8.52 -6.35
CA THR A 93 15.44 9.23 -5.73
C THR A 93 15.72 9.63 -4.27
N GLY A 94 16.66 8.98 -3.60
CA GLY A 94 16.91 9.16 -2.16
C GLY A 94 15.73 8.72 -1.28
N GLN A 95 14.89 7.82 -1.79
CA GLN A 95 13.72 7.24 -1.12
C GLN A 95 13.74 5.73 -1.26
N SER A 96 13.00 5.02 -0.41
CA SER A 96 12.79 3.59 -0.59
C SER A 96 12.05 3.34 -1.91
N PRO A 97 12.42 2.31 -2.68
CA PRO A 97 11.66 1.89 -3.85
C PRO A 97 10.29 1.31 -3.49
N PHE A 98 10.06 0.97 -2.21
CA PHE A 98 8.80 0.41 -1.72
C PHE A 98 7.96 1.50 -1.05
N PRO A 99 6.80 1.90 -1.63
CA PRO A 99 5.96 2.97 -1.10
C PRO A 99 5.53 2.71 0.35
N GLY A 100 5.50 3.74 1.17
CA GLY A 100 5.05 3.64 2.55
C GLY A 100 3.53 3.62 2.65
N ASN A 101 2.97 2.52 3.17
CA ASN A 101 1.56 2.39 3.47
C ASN A 101 1.17 3.33 4.63
N ILE A 102 0.12 4.12 4.44
CA ILE A 102 -0.42 5.06 5.45
C ILE A 102 -1.72 4.58 6.10
N ASP A 103 -2.05 3.29 5.93
CA ASP A 103 -3.22 2.61 6.51
C ASP A 103 -4.56 3.27 6.16
N GLN A 104 -4.69 3.63 4.88
CA GLN A 104 -5.91 4.17 4.28
C GLN A 104 -6.23 3.31 3.07
N LEU A 105 -7.45 2.80 3.00
CA LEU A 105 -7.83 1.76 2.06
C LEU A 105 -9.13 2.12 1.37
N VAL A 106 -9.17 1.98 0.06
CA VAL A 106 -10.41 1.99 -0.72
C VAL A 106 -10.69 0.55 -1.15
N LEU A 107 -11.88 0.04 -0.79
CA LEU A 107 -12.38 -1.26 -1.23
C LEU A 107 -13.58 -1.06 -2.16
N ALA A 108 -13.59 -1.73 -3.31
CA ALA A 108 -14.79 -1.89 -4.11
C ALA A 108 -15.76 -2.82 -3.36
N LEU A 109 -17.05 -2.48 -3.39
CA LEU A 109 -18.10 -3.32 -2.81
C LEU A 109 -18.56 -4.43 -3.76
N GLU A 110 -18.18 -4.35 -5.03
CA GLU A 110 -18.49 -5.30 -6.08
C GLU A 110 -17.24 -5.52 -6.94
N PRO A 111 -17.02 -6.73 -7.48
CA PRO A 111 -15.95 -7.02 -8.45
C PRO A 111 -16.11 -6.27 -9.78
#